data_AF-A0A946F0D9-F1
#
_entry.id   AF-A0A946F0D9-F1
#
_cell.length_a   1.000
_cell.length_b   1.000
_cell.length_c   1.000
_cell.angle_alpha   90.00
_cell.angle_beta   90.00
_cell.angle_gamma   90.00
#
_symmetry.space_group_name_H-M   'P 1'
#
loop_
_entity.id
_entity.type
_entity.pdbx_description
1 polymer ?
#
loop_
_entity_poly.entity_id
_entity_poly.type
_entity_poly.pdbx_seq_one_letter_code
_entity_poly.pdbx_strand_id
1 'polypeptide(L)' 'DYDPNTNFNLWNFDLGFNWEFAPGSKATLLYRNNLFNEDNMSGVSYYTSTKDLFDKPINHQVSLRINYFIDFNLIKKKKS' A
#
# COMPACT_ATOMS: atom_id res chain seq x y z
N ASP A 1 -31.93 -14.98 17.51
CA ASP A 1 -32.07 -13.78 16.67
C ASP A 1 -30.77 -13.51 15.96
N TYR A 2 -30.70 -13.92 14.70
CA TYR A 2 -29.56 -13.65 13.83
C TYR A 2 -29.92 -12.38 13.08
N ASP A 3 -29.36 -11.24 13.47
CA ASP A 3 -29.57 -9.97 12.78
C ASP A 3 -28.62 -9.94 11.56
N PRO A 4 -29.11 -10.12 10.32
CA PRO A 4 -28.24 -10.31 9.15
C PRO A 4 -27.69 -8.99 8.60
N ASN A 5 -27.85 -7.89 9.33
CA ASN A 5 -27.71 -6.53 8.85
C ASN A 5 -26.33 -5.92 9.17
N THR A 6 -25.25 -6.63 8.84
CA THR A 6 -23.89 -6.09 8.94
C THR A 6 -23.40 -5.66 7.56
N ASN A 7 -23.17 -4.35 7.40
CA ASN A 7 -22.54 -3.77 6.23
C ASN A 7 -21.02 -3.77 6.41
N PHE A 8 -20.33 -4.36 5.45
CA PHE A 8 -18.88 -4.49 5.44
C PHE A 8 -18.32 -3.79 4.20
N ASN A 9 -17.49 -2.76 4.41
CA ASN A 9 -16.82 -2.04 3.34
C ASN A 9 -15.31 -2.25 3.41
N LEU A 10 -14.75 -2.79 2.33
CA LEU A 10 -13.31 -2.90 2.11
C LEU A 10 -12.89 -1.98 0.99
N TRP A 11 -11.92 -1.12 1.27
CA TRP A 11 -11.22 -0.36 0.26
C TRP A 11 -9.72 -0.65 0.34
N ASN A 12 -9.12 -0.99 -0.80
CA ASN A 12 -7.69 -1.22 -0.95
C ASN A 12 -7.19 -0.50 -2.20
N PHE A 13 -6.11 0.25 -2.04
CA PHE A 13 -5.44 0.95 -3.14
C PHE A 13 -3.93 0.75 -3.02
N ASP A 14 -3.32 0.20 -4.07
CA ASP A 14 -1.88 -0.05 -4.12
C ASP A 14 -1.28 0.63 -5.36
N LEU A 15 -0.22 1.41 -5.14
CA LEU A 15 0.61 2.01 -6.17
C LEU A 15 2.05 1.49 -6.06
N GLY A 16 2.56 0.94 -7.16
CA GLY A 16 3.90 0.40 -7.24
C GLY A 16 4.73 1.10 -8.31
N PHE A 17 5.98 1.43 -7.96
CA PHE A 17 6.99 1.93 -8.89
C PHE A 17 8.26 1.10 -8.78
N ASN A 18 8.75 0.61 -9.91
CA ASN A 18 9.98 -0.19 -9.97
C ASN A 18 10.96 0.43 -10.96
N TRP A 19 12.14 0.79 -10.47
CA TRP A 19 13.19 1.44 -11.24
C TRP A 19 14.49 0.65 -11.19
N GLU A 20 14.94 0.18 -12.35
CA GLU A 20 16.27 -0.39 -12.51
C GLU A 20 17.26 0.73 -12.88
N PHE A 21 18.05 1.16 -11.91
CA PHE A 21 18.95 2.32 -12.05
C PHE A 21 20.38 1.93 -12.46
N ALA A 22 20.73 0.65 -12.32
CA ALA A 22 21.96 0.07 -12.85
C ALA A 22 21.73 -1.43 -13.12
N PRO A 23 22.56 -2.10 -13.94
CA PRO A 23 22.40 -3.53 -14.21
C PRO A 23 22.29 -4.36 -12.93
N GLY A 24 21.13 -5.00 -12.74
CA GLY A 24 20.81 -5.77 -11.54
C GLY A 24 20.43 -4.93 -10.31
N SER A 25 20.75 -3.64 -10.27
CA SER A 25 20.42 -2.78 -9.12
C SER A 25 19.06 -2.10 -9.31
N LYS A 26 18.16 -2.29 -8.34
CA LYS A 26 16.75 -1.93 -8.44
C LYS A 26 16.28 -1.17 -7.21
N ALA A 27 15.44 -0.16 -7.43
CA ALA A 27 14.66 0.50 -6.41
C ALA A 27 13.17 0.18 -6.63
N THR A 28 12.48 -0.24 -5.58
CA THR A 28 11.04 -0.52 -5.60
C THR A 28 10.36 0.33 -4.54
N LEU A 29 9.41 1.16 -4.94
CA LEU A 29 8.56 1.94 -4.06
C LEU A 29 7.14 1.36 -4.12
N LEU A 30 6.55 1.12 -2.96
CA LEU A 30 5.16 0.70 -2.81
C LEU A 30 4.46 1.69 -1.88
N TYR A 31 3.32 2.18 -2.33
CA TYR A 31 2.39 2.96 -1.52
C TYR A 31 1.07 2.22 -1.47
N ARG A 32 0.58 1.94 -0.27
CA ARG A 32 -0.63 1.16 -0.04
C ARG A 32 -1.53 1.92 0.90
N ASN A 33 -2.82 1.93 0.58
CA ASN A 33 -3.83 2.45 1.45
C ASN A 33 -4.89 1.39 1.63
N ASN A 34 -5.31 1.17 2.87
CA ASN A 34 -6.43 0.29 3.17
C ASN A 34 -7.38 0.94 4.16
N LEU A 35 -8.65 0.59 4.02
CA LEU A 35 -9.68 0.99 4.96
C LEU A 35 -10.67 -0.15 5.14
N PHE A 36 -10.94 -0.46 6.39
CA PHE A 36 -11.82 -1.51 6.84
C PHE A 36 -12.93 -0.87 7.68
N ASN A 37 -14.18 -1.07 7.28
CA ASN A 37 -15.32 -0.61 8.07
C ASN A 37 -16.38 -1.71 8.19
N GLU A 38 -16.77 -2.00 9.43
CA GLU A 38 -17.86 -2.92 9.80
C GLU A 38 -18.91 -2.11 10.57
N ASP A 39 -20.14 -2.04 10.04
CA ASP A 39 -21.24 -1.30 10.65
C ASP A 39 -22.55 -2.12 10.62
N ASN A 40 -23.37 -2.03 11.67
CA ASN A 40 -24.58 -2.84 11.87
C ASN A 40 -25.87 -2.16 11.37
N MET A 41 -25.74 -1.12 10.54
CA MET A 41 -26.88 -0.39 9.96
C MET A 41 -27.03 -0.72 8.47
N SER A 42 -27.85 -1.73 8.14
CA SER A 42 -28.12 -2.16 6.74
C SER A 42 -29.02 -1.22 5.92
N GLY A 43 -29.53 -0.13 6.52
CA GLY A 43 -30.58 0.70 5.92
C GLY A 43 -30.13 1.97 5.19
N VAL A 44 -28.85 2.31 5.17
CA VAL A 44 -28.40 3.61 4.65
C VAL A 44 -27.72 3.44 3.30
N SER A 45 -28.27 4.15 2.29
CA SER A 45 -27.81 4.25 0.90
C SER A 45 -26.29 4.04 0.73
N TYR A 46 -25.92 3.16 -0.21
CA TYR A 46 -24.52 2.87 -0.61
C TYR A 46 -23.67 4.14 -0.87
N TYR A 47 -24.33 5.24 -1.25
CA TYR A 47 -23.69 6.53 -1.46
C TYR A 47 -23.30 7.25 -0.15
N THR A 48 -24.11 7.12 0.90
CA THR A 48 -23.85 7.70 2.23
C THR A 48 -22.76 6.91 2.95
N SER A 49 -22.82 5.58 2.90
CA SER A 49 -21.80 4.72 3.52
C SER A 49 -20.43 4.82 2.86
N THR A 50 -20.36 5.17 1.56
CA THR A 50 -19.09 5.47 0.88
C THR A 50 -18.51 6.83 1.32
N LYS A 51 -19.35 7.83 1.57
CA LYS A 51 -18.89 9.13 2.10
C LYS A 51 -18.37 8.99 3.54
N ASP A 52 -19.09 8.26 4.38
CA ASP A 52 -18.68 7.96 5.75
C ASP A 52 -17.42 7.07 5.80
N LEU A 53 -17.16 6.29 4.75
CA LEU A 53 -15.96 5.48 4.60
C LEU A 53 -14.69 6.35 4.54
N PHE A 54 -14.72 7.44 3.78
CA PHE A 54 -13.56 8.32 3.59
C PHE A 54 -13.36 9.33 4.73
N ASP A 55 -14.35 9.48 5.63
CA ASP A 55 -14.21 10.26 6.88
C ASP A 55 -13.53 9.45 8.00
N LYS A 56 -13.37 8.13 7.83
CA LYS A 56 -12.61 7.28 8.77
C LYS A 56 -11.11 7.37 8.51
N PRO A 57 -10.26 7.22 9.55
CA PRO A 57 -8.82 7.23 9.37
C PRO A 57 -8.39 6.11 8.42
N ILE A 58 -7.85 6.50 7.26
CA ILE A 58 -7.28 5.60 6.26
C ILE A 58 -5.88 5.18 6.73
N ASN A 59 -5.58 3.88 6.65
CA ASN A 59 -4.23 3.41 6.92
C ASN A 59 -3.37 3.62 5.69
N HIS A 60 -2.36 4.47 5.82
CA HIS A 60 -1.36 4.73 4.79
C HIS A 60 -0.08 3.94 5.09
N GLN A 61 0.44 3.21 4.11
CA GLN A 61 1.69 2.46 4.24
C GLN A 61 2.61 2.73 3.05
N VAL A 62 3.82 3.20 3.35
CA VAL A 62 4.88 3.44 2.36
C VAL A 62 6.02 2.44 2.61
N SER A 63 6.43 1.74 1.57
CA SER A 63 7.57 0.81 1.59
C SER A 63 8.56 1.13 0.50
N LEU A 64 9.84 1.23 0.84
CA LEU A 64 10.95 1.42 -0.10
C LEU A 64 11.93 0.25 0.04
N ARG A 65 12.30 -0.36 -1.10
CA ARG A 65 13.33 -1.39 -1.19
C ARG A 65 14.40 -0.95 -2.18
N ILE A 66 15.67 -1.06 -1.78
CA ILE A 66 16.82 -0.79 -2.64
C ILE A 66 17.71 -2.03 -2.66
N ASN A 67 17.94 -2.56 -3.85
CA ASN A 67 18.89 -3.64 -4.10
C ASN A 67 20.04 -3.05 -4.93
N TYR A 68 21.27 -3.11 -4.41
CA TYR A 68 22.46 -2.59 -5.09
C TYR A 68 23.55 -3.65 -5.17
N PHE A 69 24.08 -3.87 -6.37
CA PHE A 69 25.21 -4.77 -6.58
C PHE A 69 26.52 -4.00 -6.48
N ILE A 70 27.34 -4.36 -5.49
CA ILE A 70 28.67 -3.79 -5.28
C ILE A 70 29.70 -4.68 -5.96
N ASP A 71 30.42 -4.16 -6.96
CA ASP A 71 31.59 -4.82 -7.52
C ASP A 71 32.85 -4.47 -6.70
N PHE A 72 33.35 -5.44 -5.93
CA PHE A 72 34.55 -5.30 -5.12
C PHE A 72 35.85 -5.14 -5.94
N ASN A 73 35.90 -5.64 -7.18
CA ASN A 73 37.08 -5.53 -8.03
C ASN A 73 37.29 -4.09 -8.51
N LEU A 74 36.19 -3.37 -8.82
CA LEU A 74 36.22 -1.94 -9.14
C LEU A 74 36.65 -1.09 -7.94
N ILE A 75 36.23 -1.43 -6.72
CA ILE A 75 36.62 -0.72 -5.49
C ILE A 75 38.12 -0.85 -5.22
N LYS A 76 38.68 -2.05 -5.43
CA LYS A 76 40.11 -2.30 -5.18
C LYS A 76 41.02 -1.59 -6.18
N LYS A 77 40.61 -1.49 -7.46
CA LYS A 77 41.34 -0.75 -8.50
C LYS A 77 41.38 0.77 -8.28
N LYS A 78 40.38 1.34 -7.59
CA LYS A 78 40.31 2.78 -7.31
C LYS A 78 41.17 3.22 -6.11
N LYS A 79 41.64 2.27 -5.31
CA LYS A 79 42.51 2.49 -4.14
C LYS A 79 44.00 2.25 -4.41
N SER A 80 44.34 1.71 -5.59
CA SER A 80 45.72 1.55 -6.07
C SER A 80 46.05 2.63 -7.08
#